data_AF-A0A661J8B4-F1
#
_entry.id   AF-A0A661J8B4-F1
#
_cell.length_a   1.000
_cell.length_b   1.000
_cell.length_c   1.000
_cell.angle_alpha   90.00
_cell.angle_beta   90.00
_cell.angle_gamma   90.00
#
_symmetry.space_group_name_H-M   'P 1'
#
loop_
_entity.id
_entity.type
_entity.pdbx_description
1 polymer ?
#
loop_
_entity_poly.entity_id
_entity_poly.type
_entity_poly.pdbx_seq_one_letter_code
_entity_poly.pdbx_strand_id
1 'polypeptide(L)'
;MKDGITIKDYIDKTNPKKGVIIGAGLIGLEMSEAFRDRGIETYLISLYNLPVASILEPEIAQKVLNEIEEKGVKFIPNAKTEAFKVSQDGLALGVETNQGEFDADIVLTSIGVIPNVELAKNAGIKLGDTGAIHTDMAQRTNIDDIFAAGDCCEVFNLVSQSYVFTPLGDIANKQGRTAGENAAGGHALFYGVVGSSAFKVFDLEVAFTGLNERMAKAAGFDVGTHFIRAESKVGYMPGSQRMMIKYIFDKKSSRLLGAQMVGKEGVARRINTLAAALHFKATLDDISRFDLAYAPPFSAPYDPVLIAAEQSMKKMG
;
A
#
# COMPACT_ATOMS: atom_id res chain seq x y z
N MET A 1 17.69 -8.20 -2.41
CA MET A 1 18.78 -7.34 -2.92
C MET A 1 19.41 -7.86 -4.22
N LYS A 2 19.61 -9.18 -4.38
CA LYS A 2 20.18 -9.78 -5.60
C LYS A 2 19.46 -9.35 -6.90
N ASP A 3 18.13 -9.47 -6.94
CA ASP A 3 17.36 -9.19 -8.16
C ASP A 3 17.48 -7.72 -8.60
N GLY A 4 17.46 -6.77 -7.66
CA GLY A 4 17.66 -5.35 -7.97
C GLY A 4 19.03 -5.06 -8.60
N ILE A 5 20.08 -5.73 -8.13
CA ILE A 5 21.42 -5.65 -8.73
C ILE A 5 21.39 -6.27 -10.13
N THR A 6 20.81 -7.46 -10.28
CA THR A 6 20.72 -8.16 -11.57
C THR A 6 19.95 -7.35 -12.61
N ILE A 7 18.81 -6.77 -12.25
CA ILE A 7 18.00 -5.92 -13.13
C ILE A 7 18.81 -4.68 -13.55
N LYS A 8 19.44 -3.99 -12.59
CA LYS A 8 20.25 -2.80 -12.86
C LYS A 8 21.41 -3.14 -13.81
N ASP A 9 22.17 -4.20 -13.51
CA ASP A 9 23.30 -4.63 -14.32
C ASP A 9 22.88 -5.02 -15.73
N TYR A 10 21.73 -5.68 -15.88
CA TYR A 10 21.17 -5.98 -17.19
C TYR A 10 20.85 -4.69 -17.96
N ILE A 11 20.10 -3.75 -17.36
CA ILE A 11 19.73 -2.48 -18.00
C ILE A 11 20.98 -1.70 -18.41
N ASP A 12 21.99 -1.61 -17.55
CA ASP A 12 23.22 -0.86 -17.81
C ASP A 12 24.04 -1.48 -18.96
N LYS A 13 24.02 -2.81 -19.11
CA LYS A 13 24.79 -3.53 -20.14
C LYS A 13 24.08 -3.61 -21.49
N THR A 14 22.77 -3.84 -21.49
CA THR A 14 22.00 -4.13 -22.71
C THR A 14 21.23 -2.92 -23.23
N ASN A 15 21.04 -1.89 -22.39
CA ASN A 15 20.31 -0.67 -22.72
C ASN A 15 18.94 -0.96 -23.38
N PRO A 16 18.07 -1.74 -22.70
CA PRO A 16 16.78 -2.17 -23.24
C PRO A 16 15.94 -0.95 -23.64
N LYS A 17 15.10 -1.10 -24.67
CA LYS A 17 14.25 -0.03 -25.19
C LYS A 17 12.80 -0.20 -24.77
N LYS A 18 12.34 -1.43 -24.62
CA LYS A 18 10.97 -1.75 -24.19
C LYS A 18 10.97 -2.64 -22.95
N GLY A 19 10.13 -2.27 -21.98
CA GLY A 19 9.91 -3.01 -20.76
C GLY A 19 8.44 -3.31 -20.55
N VAL A 20 8.13 -4.54 -20.17
CA VAL A 20 6.79 -4.94 -19.70
C VAL A 20 6.86 -5.24 -18.22
N ILE A 21 5.93 -4.66 -17.46
CA ILE A 21 5.73 -4.95 -16.04
C ILE A 21 4.37 -5.63 -15.89
N ILE A 22 4.36 -6.84 -15.32
CA ILE A 22 3.15 -7.60 -15.03
C ILE A 22 2.77 -7.38 -13.58
N GLY A 23 1.68 -6.67 -13.35
CA GLY A 23 1.12 -6.36 -12.03
C GLY A 23 1.26 -4.89 -11.66
N ALA A 24 0.12 -4.20 -11.57
CA ALA A 24 0.03 -2.78 -11.23
C ALA A 24 -0.15 -2.52 -9.71
N GLY A 25 0.59 -3.25 -8.88
CA GLY A 25 0.73 -3.00 -7.44
C GLY A 25 1.83 -1.99 -7.14
N LEU A 26 2.16 -1.81 -5.84
CA LEU A 26 3.18 -0.84 -5.40
C LEU A 26 4.53 -1.03 -6.11
N ILE A 27 5.05 -2.26 -6.11
CA ILE A 27 6.32 -2.61 -6.78
C ILE A 27 6.27 -2.30 -8.28
N GLY A 28 5.16 -2.63 -8.94
CA GLY A 28 5.01 -2.39 -10.38
C GLY A 28 5.01 -0.90 -10.72
N LEU A 29 4.40 -0.07 -9.88
CA LEU A 29 4.41 1.39 -10.03
C LEU A 29 5.81 1.97 -9.84
N GLU A 30 6.52 1.59 -8.77
CA GLU A 30 7.91 2.03 -8.51
C GLU A 30 8.86 1.61 -9.64
N MET A 31 8.71 0.37 -10.12
CA MET A 31 9.51 -0.11 -11.26
C MET A 31 9.13 0.58 -12.56
N SER A 32 7.88 1.01 -12.74
CA SER A 32 7.47 1.77 -13.92
C SER A 32 8.18 3.13 -13.97
N GLU A 33 8.31 3.82 -12.85
CA GLU A 33 9.07 5.06 -12.73
C GLU A 33 10.56 4.81 -12.99
N ALA A 34 11.14 3.79 -12.36
CA ALA A 34 12.54 3.42 -12.58
C ALA A 34 12.85 3.08 -14.05
N PHE A 35 11.91 2.45 -14.78
CA PHE A 35 12.08 2.18 -16.20
C PHE A 35 11.99 3.45 -17.05
N ARG A 36 11.02 4.33 -16.77
CA ARG A 36 10.86 5.61 -17.48
C ARG A 36 12.07 6.53 -17.27
N ASP A 37 12.63 6.58 -16.06
CA ASP A 37 13.84 7.35 -15.74
C ASP A 37 15.07 6.88 -16.52
N ARG A 38 15.08 5.61 -16.93
CA ARG A 38 16.12 5.02 -17.80
C ARG A 38 15.81 5.15 -19.29
N GLY A 39 14.72 5.84 -19.66
CA GLY A 39 14.30 6.01 -21.05
C GLY A 39 13.67 4.75 -21.67
N ILE A 40 13.28 3.76 -20.86
CA ILE A 40 12.65 2.53 -21.33
C ILE A 40 11.16 2.81 -21.59
N GLU A 41 10.68 2.49 -22.79
CA GLU A 41 9.25 2.47 -23.09
C GLU A 41 8.58 1.41 -22.22
N THR A 42 7.60 1.80 -21.40
CA THR A 42 7.09 0.95 -20.32
C THR A 42 5.62 0.62 -20.53
N TYR A 43 5.30 -0.66 -20.59
CA TYR A 43 3.94 -1.20 -20.52
C TYR A 43 3.67 -1.74 -19.11
N LEU A 44 2.58 -1.30 -18.48
CA LEU A 44 2.15 -1.77 -17.18
C LEU A 44 0.84 -2.57 -17.32
N ILE A 45 0.93 -3.89 -17.20
CA ILE A 45 -0.19 -4.81 -17.39
C ILE A 45 -0.88 -5.05 -16.04
N SER A 46 -2.22 -4.97 -16.03
CA SER A 46 -3.04 -5.21 -14.85
C SER A 46 -4.24 -6.09 -15.18
N LEU A 47 -4.56 -7.00 -14.27
CA LEU A 47 -5.84 -7.75 -14.30
C LEU A 47 -7.05 -6.88 -13.99
N TYR A 48 -6.83 -5.70 -13.41
CA TYR A 48 -7.88 -4.77 -13.01
C TYR A 48 -7.96 -3.58 -13.96
N ASN A 49 -9.10 -2.88 -13.91
CA ASN A 49 -9.34 -1.68 -14.70
C ASN A 49 -8.57 -0.44 -14.19
N LEU A 50 -8.06 -0.47 -12.96
CA LEU A 50 -7.26 0.60 -12.35
C LEU A 50 -5.99 0.02 -11.70
N PRO A 51 -4.88 0.78 -11.63
CA PRO A 51 -3.73 0.40 -10.82
C PRO A 51 -4.13 0.38 -9.33
N VAL A 52 -3.44 -0.43 -8.52
CA VAL A 52 -3.64 -0.54 -7.06
C VAL A 52 -5.10 -0.72 -6.60
N ALA A 53 -5.96 -1.26 -7.48
CA ALA A 53 -7.41 -1.39 -7.28
C ALA A 53 -7.82 -2.32 -6.12
N SER A 54 -6.93 -3.22 -5.69
CA SER A 54 -7.17 -4.07 -4.53
C SER A 54 -7.04 -3.30 -3.21
N ILE A 55 -6.33 -2.17 -3.19
CA ILE A 55 -5.98 -1.42 -1.99
C ILE A 55 -6.73 -0.09 -1.95
N LEU A 56 -6.69 0.66 -3.05
CA LEU A 56 -7.22 2.03 -3.12
C LEU A 56 -8.66 2.10 -3.60
N GLU A 57 -9.36 3.13 -3.13
CA GLU A 57 -10.66 3.54 -3.62
C GLU A 57 -10.54 4.05 -5.07
N PRO A 58 -11.55 3.83 -5.94
CA PRO A 58 -11.45 4.13 -7.37
C PRO A 58 -11.06 5.58 -7.68
N GLU A 59 -11.54 6.55 -6.89
CA GLU A 59 -11.25 7.97 -7.10
C GLU A 59 -9.77 8.31 -6.88
N ILE A 60 -9.11 7.59 -5.96
CA ILE A 60 -7.68 7.72 -5.65
C ILE A 60 -6.86 6.96 -6.68
N ALA A 61 -7.25 5.72 -6.99
CA ALA A 61 -6.60 4.90 -8.01
C ALA A 61 -6.64 5.55 -9.41
N GLN A 62 -7.71 6.28 -9.74
CA GLN A 62 -7.79 7.06 -10.97
C GLN A 62 -6.74 8.17 -11.03
N LYS A 63 -6.39 8.80 -9.90
CA LYS A 63 -5.31 9.79 -9.85
C LYS A 63 -3.94 9.17 -10.12
N VAL A 64 -3.72 7.97 -9.63
CA VAL A 64 -2.51 7.18 -9.93
C VAL A 64 -2.45 6.86 -11.42
N LEU A 65 -3.55 6.39 -12.01
CA LEU A 65 -3.62 6.09 -13.44
C LEU A 65 -3.26 7.32 -14.29
N ASN A 66 -3.87 8.47 -14.00
CA ASN A 66 -3.59 9.69 -14.74
C ASN A 66 -2.10 10.08 -14.65
N GLU A 67 -1.49 10.01 -13.46
CA GLU A 67 -0.07 10.36 -13.30
C GLU A 67 0.85 9.45 -14.11
N ILE A 68 0.64 8.12 -14.08
CA ILE A 68 1.50 7.20 -14.83
C ILE A 68 1.35 7.38 -16.35
N GLU A 69 0.12 7.63 -16.84
CA GLU A 69 -0.13 7.90 -18.26
C GLU A 69 0.47 9.23 -18.71
N GLU A 70 0.32 10.29 -17.91
CA GLU A 70 0.95 11.60 -18.14
C GLU A 70 2.48 11.50 -18.22
N LYS A 71 3.08 10.54 -17.51
CA LYS A 71 4.53 10.26 -17.50
C LYS A 71 4.97 9.26 -18.57
N GLY A 72 4.04 8.85 -19.43
CA GLY A 72 4.30 8.01 -20.60
C GLY A 72 4.39 6.52 -20.31
N VAL A 73 3.88 6.06 -19.16
CA VAL A 73 3.64 4.63 -18.92
C VAL A 73 2.36 4.22 -19.65
N LYS A 74 2.43 3.15 -20.45
CA LYS A 74 1.28 2.59 -21.15
C LYS A 74 0.56 1.58 -20.28
N PHE A 75 -0.55 1.99 -19.67
CA PHE A 75 -1.35 1.10 -18.82
C PHE A 75 -2.26 0.20 -19.67
N ILE A 76 -2.20 -1.11 -19.43
CA ILE A 76 -3.01 -2.11 -20.12
C ILE A 76 -3.97 -2.76 -19.09
N PRO A 77 -5.21 -2.22 -18.95
CA PRO A 77 -6.18 -2.70 -17.97
C PRO A 77 -6.82 -4.03 -18.41
N ASN A 78 -7.32 -4.81 -17.44
CA ASN A 78 -8.07 -6.06 -17.67
C ASN A 78 -7.33 -7.09 -18.57
N ALA A 79 -6.00 -7.04 -18.59
CA ALA A 79 -5.16 -7.92 -19.39
C ALA A 79 -4.55 -9.01 -18.52
N LYS A 80 -4.75 -10.26 -18.94
CA LYS A 80 -4.15 -11.43 -18.34
C LYS A 80 -3.00 -11.89 -19.21
N THR A 81 -1.79 -11.93 -18.64
CA THR A 81 -0.64 -12.56 -19.29
C THR A 81 -0.83 -14.07 -19.36
N GLU A 82 -0.65 -14.64 -20.55
CA GLU A 82 -0.86 -16.05 -20.84
C GLU A 82 0.45 -16.78 -21.13
N ALA A 83 1.43 -16.09 -21.75
CA ALA A 83 2.75 -16.65 -22.03
C ALA A 83 3.86 -15.58 -22.04
N PHE A 84 5.10 -16.03 -21.79
CA PHE A 84 6.31 -15.25 -22.04
C PHE A 84 6.88 -15.63 -23.41
N LYS A 85 7.27 -14.64 -24.21
CA LYS A 85 8.01 -14.84 -25.45
C LYS A 85 9.49 -14.72 -25.14
N VAL A 86 10.27 -15.76 -25.43
CA VAL A 86 11.71 -15.80 -25.16
C VAL A 86 12.50 -16.25 -26.39
N SER A 87 13.73 -15.74 -26.53
CA SER A 87 14.66 -16.19 -27.56
C SER A 87 15.18 -17.60 -27.24
N GLN A 88 15.90 -18.20 -28.18
CA GLN A 88 16.56 -19.51 -27.97
C GLN A 88 17.55 -19.46 -26.79
N ASP A 89 18.17 -18.31 -26.55
CA ASP A 89 19.12 -18.09 -25.45
C ASP A 89 18.42 -17.67 -24.13
N GLY A 90 17.08 -17.70 -24.09
CA GLY A 90 16.28 -17.39 -22.90
C GLY A 90 16.12 -15.90 -22.60
N LEU A 91 16.44 -15.01 -23.55
CA LEU A 91 16.22 -13.57 -23.39
C LEU A 91 14.75 -13.22 -23.63
N ALA A 92 14.24 -12.22 -22.93
CA ALA A 92 12.88 -11.75 -23.14
C ALA A 92 12.71 -11.16 -24.54
N LEU A 93 11.62 -11.54 -25.21
CA LEU A 93 11.15 -10.94 -26.46
C LEU A 93 9.80 -10.23 -26.28
N GLY A 94 9.07 -10.52 -25.19
CA GLY A 94 7.78 -9.92 -24.91
C GLY A 94 6.87 -10.84 -24.10
N VAL A 95 5.58 -10.49 -24.09
CA VAL A 95 4.53 -11.29 -23.46
C VAL A 95 3.31 -11.40 -24.38
N GLU A 96 2.59 -12.50 -24.26
CA GLU A 96 1.27 -12.69 -24.85
C GLU A 96 0.19 -12.52 -23.79
N THR A 97 -0.90 -11.85 -24.15
CA THR A 97 -2.06 -11.62 -23.29
C THR A 97 -3.34 -11.89 -24.06
N ASN A 98 -4.45 -12.00 -23.33
CA ASN A 98 -5.79 -12.03 -23.91
C ASN A 98 -6.20 -10.75 -24.68
N GLN A 99 -5.37 -9.70 -24.68
CA GLN A 99 -5.58 -8.46 -25.42
C GLN A 99 -4.53 -8.22 -26.51
N GLY A 100 -3.68 -9.22 -26.78
CA GLY A 100 -2.63 -9.16 -27.80
C GLY A 100 -1.22 -9.29 -27.22
N GLU A 101 -0.24 -9.13 -28.09
CA GLU A 101 1.18 -9.27 -27.79
C GLU A 101 1.85 -7.93 -27.50
N PHE A 102 2.80 -7.95 -26.57
CA PHE A 102 3.60 -6.78 -26.19
C PHE A 102 5.08 -7.14 -26.23
N ASP A 103 5.80 -6.62 -27.24
CA ASP A 103 7.25 -6.83 -27.37
C ASP A 103 8.01 -6.13 -26.25
N ALA A 104 9.03 -6.79 -25.71
CA ALA A 104 9.85 -6.26 -24.63
C ALA A 104 11.26 -6.87 -24.62
N ASP A 105 12.24 -6.05 -24.28
CA ASP A 105 13.63 -6.47 -24.05
C ASP A 105 13.87 -6.86 -22.58
N ILE A 106 12.92 -6.50 -21.70
CA ILE A 106 12.90 -6.84 -20.28
C ILE A 106 11.45 -7.05 -19.82
N VAL A 107 11.20 -8.12 -19.07
CA VAL A 107 9.90 -8.38 -18.45
C VAL A 107 10.08 -8.52 -16.95
N LEU A 108 9.30 -7.77 -16.17
CA LEU A 108 9.31 -7.79 -14.71
C LEU A 108 7.95 -8.28 -14.18
N THR A 109 7.99 -9.21 -13.23
CA THR A 109 6.80 -9.76 -12.58
C THR A 109 6.64 -9.21 -11.16
N SER A 110 5.50 -8.58 -10.89
CA SER A 110 5.16 -7.98 -9.59
C SER A 110 3.69 -8.21 -9.26
N ILE A 111 3.28 -9.49 -9.24
CA ILE A 111 1.88 -9.94 -9.10
C ILE A 111 1.48 -10.30 -7.66
N GLY A 112 2.31 -9.92 -6.68
CA GLY A 112 2.11 -10.26 -5.27
C GLY A 112 3.16 -11.24 -4.76
N VAL A 113 3.14 -11.47 -3.45
CA VAL A 113 4.05 -12.38 -2.74
C VAL A 113 3.24 -13.35 -1.90
N ILE A 114 3.84 -14.49 -1.58
CA ILE A 114 3.29 -15.50 -0.69
C ILE A 114 4.27 -15.74 0.47
N PRO A 115 3.78 -16.06 1.68
CA PRO A 115 4.65 -16.28 2.82
C PRO A 115 5.47 -17.58 2.62
N ASN A 116 6.77 -17.52 2.87
CA ASN A 116 7.64 -18.70 2.79
C ASN A 116 7.59 -19.49 4.11
N VAL A 117 6.73 -20.50 4.16
CA VAL A 117 6.36 -21.20 5.41
C VAL A 117 6.63 -22.70 5.39
N GLU A 118 7.28 -23.24 4.36
CA GLU A 118 7.46 -24.68 4.20
C GLU A 118 8.25 -25.30 5.37
N LEU A 119 9.34 -24.65 5.79
CA LEU A 119 10.12 -25.07 6.95
C LEU A 119 9.29 -25.11 8.23
N ALA A 120 8.49 -24.06 8.47
CA ALA A 120 7.65 -23.95 9.66
C ALA A 120 6.56 -25.02 9.66
N LYS A 121 5.90 -25.23 8.52
CA LYS A 121 4.89 -26.27 8.33
C LYS A 121 5.46 -27.67 8.62
N ASN A 122 6.65 -27.97 8.08
CA ASN A 122 7.31 -29.25 8.30
C ASN A 122 7.75 -29.45 9.76
N ALA A 123 8.03 -28.37 10.49
CA ALA A 123 8.32 -28.40 11.92
C ALA A 123 7.07 -28.51 12.82
N GLY A 124 5.85 -28.52 12.26
CA GLY A 124 4.61 -28.56 13.04
C GLY A 124 4.18 -27.19 13.61
N ILE A 125 4.74 -26.09 13.09
CA ILE A 125 4.34 -24.74 13.47
C ILE A 125 2.99 -24.42 12.82
N LYS A 126 2.08 -23.87 13.64
CA LYS A 126 0.73 -23.48 13.24
C LYS A 126 0.79 -22.34 12.21
N LEU A 127 0.09 -22.54 11.10
CA LEU A 127 -0.24 -21.48 10.15
C LEU A 127 -1.64 -20.94 10.49
N GLY A 128 -1.83 -19.64 10.29
CA GLY A 128 -3.15 -19.02 10.41
C GLY A 128 -3.94 -19.09 9.11
N ASP A 129 -5.15 -18.53 9.12
CA ASP A 129 -6.07 -18.56 7.98
C ASP A 129 -5.54 -17.81 6.75
N THR A 130 -4.56 -16.93 6.97
CA THR A 130 -3.84 -16.21 5.92
C THR A 130 -2.83 -17.09 5.16
N GLY A 131 -2.52 -18.28 5.67
CA GLY A 131 -1.45 -19.16 5.20
C GLY A 131 -0.05 -18.79 5.72
N ALA A 132 0.09 -17.70 6.47
CA ALA A 132 1.34 -17.31 7.11
C ALA A 132 1.46 -17.93 8.52
N ILE A 133 2.66 -17.87 9.12
CA ILE A 133 2.92 -18.37 10.48
C ILE A 133 2.08 -17.56 11.48
N HIS A 134 1.33 -18.28 12.31
CA HIS A 134 0.57 -17.68 13.40
C HIS A 134 1.49 -17.46 14.61
N THR A 135 1.45 -16.25 15.19
CA THR A 135 2.16 -15.92 16.42
C THR A 135 1.24 -15.24 17.43
N ASP A 136 1.57 -15.36 18.71
CA ASP A 136 0.95 -14.52 19.75
C ASP A 136 1.50 -13.09 19.74
N MET A 137 0.99 -12.22 20.63
CA MET A 137 1.47 -10.83 20.73
C MET A 137 2.95 -10.72 21.14
N ALA A 138 3.53 -11.76 21.73
CA ALA A 138 4.96 -11.84 22.07
C ALA A 138 5.81 -12.43 20.92
N GLN A 139 5.19 -12.67 19.76
CA GLN A 139 5.82 -13.27 18.56
C GLN A 139 6.27 -14.72 18.77
N ARG A 140 5.68 -15.42 19.73
CA ARG A 140 5.88 -16.86 19.95
C ARG A 140 5.00 -17.67 19.01
N THR A 141 5.54 -18.77 18.51
CA THR A 141 4.75 -19.79 17.82
C THR A 141 4.05 -20.71 18.82
N ASN A 142 3.39 -21.77 18.33
CA ASN A 142 2.83 -22.82 19.19
C ASN A 142 3.87 -23.81 19.75
N ILE A 143 5.14 -23.69 19.33
CA ILE A 143 6.23 -24.53 19.82
C ILE A 143 7.12 -23.68 20.72
N ASP A 144 7.41 -24.20 21.91
CA ASP A 144 8.27 -23.55 22.89
C ASP A 144 9.64 -23.18 22.27
N ASP A 145 10.19 -22.05 22.69
CA ASP A 145 11.47 -21.50 22.23
C ASP A 145 11.57 -21.17 20.73
N ILE A 146 10.47 -21.32 19.96
CA ILE A 146 10.42 -20.92 18.55
C ILE A 146 9.57 -19.66 18.37
N PHE A 147 10.21 -18.64 17.81
CA PHE A 147 9.61 -17.34 17.47
C PHE A 147 9.57 -17.17 15.95
N ALA A 148 8.66 -16.32 15.48
CA ALA A 148 8.60 -15.94 14.08
C ALA A 148 8.29 -14.45 13.94
N ALA A 149 8.85 -13.81 12.91
CA ALA A 149 8.67 -12.39 12.64
C ALA A 149 8.87 -12.08 11.15
N GLY A 150 8.21 -11.03 10.67
CA GLY A 150 8.35 -10.54 9.30
C GLY A 150 7.43 -11.22 8.29
N ASP A 151 7.80 -11.17 7.02
CA ASP A 151 6.94 -11.55 5.88
C ASP A 151 6.56 -13.04 5.83
N CYS A 152 7.02 -13.85 6.78
CA CYS A 152 6.55 -15.22 6.98
C CYS A 152 5.36 -15.32 7.96
N CYS A 153 5.01 -14.23 8.66
CA CYS A 153 4.00 -14.19 9.70
C CYS A 153 2.74 -13.44 9.26
N GLU A 154 1.61 -13.83 9.85
CA GLU A 154 0.43 -12.97 9.84
C GLU A 154 0.52 -11.90 10.93
N VAL A 155 -0.29 -10.87 10.78
CA VAL A 155 -0.38 -9.76 11.73
C VAL A 155 -1.83 -9.48 12.08
N PHE A 156 -2.08 -9.15 13.35
CA PHE A 156 -3.41 -8.77 13.79
C PHE A 156 -3.74 -7.33 13.33
N ASN A 157 -4.85 -7.15 12.63
CA ASN A 157 -5.34 -5.83 12.24
C ASN A 157 -6.30 -5.28 13.30
N LEU A 158 -5.94 -4.13 13.89
CA LEU A 158 -6.68 -3.49 14.98
C LEU A 158 -8.02 -2.89 14.56
N VAL A 159 -8.25 -2.66 13.27
CA VAL A 159 -9.52 -2.14 12.77
C VAL A 159 -10.49 -3.28 12.47
N SER A 160 -10.08 -4.25 11.64
CA SER A 160 -10.94 -5.40 11.29
C SER A 160 -11.04 -6.45 12.38
N GLN A 161 -10.18 -6.40 13.41
CA GLN A 161 -10.10 -7.39 14.49
C GLN A 161 -9.86 -8.82 13.97
N SER A 162 -9.05 -8.93 12.92
CA SER A 162 -8.73 -10.20 12.26
C SER A 162 -7.25 -10.24 11.89
N TYR A 163 -6.71 -11.45 11.73
CA TYR A 163 -5.38 -11.65 11.18
C TYR A 163 -5.38 -11.36 9.67
N VAL A 164 -4.32 -10.71 9.21
CA VAL A 164 -4.09 -10.36 7.81
C VAL A 164 -2.64 -10.66 7.43
N PHE A 165 -2.40 -10.88 6.13
CA PHE A 165 -1.05 -10.95 5.59
C PHE A 165 -0.65 -9.58 5.04
N THR A 166 0.35 -8.95 5.65
CA THR A 166 0.82 -7.60 5.27
C THR A 166 2.34 -7.56 5.34
N PRO A 167 3.04 -8.01 4.27
CA PRO A 167 4.49 -8.08 4.23
C PRO A 167 5.09 -6.69 4.01
N LEU A 168 5.34 -5.96 5.10
CA LEU A 168 5.92 -4.62 5.09
C LEU A 168 7.12 -4.54 6.03
N GLY A 169 8.16 -3.83 5.59
CA GLY A 169 9.43 -3.76 6.30
C GLY A 169 9.32 -3.16 7.72
N ASP A 170 8.43 -2.19 7.95
CA ASP A 170 8.25 -1.62 9.29
C ASP A 170 7.59 -2.62 10.25
N ILE A 171 6.64 -3.43 9.75
CA ILE A 171 6.00 -4.51 10.50
C ILE A 171 7.05 -5.57 10.84
N ALA A 172 7.84 -6.01 9.86
CA ALA A 172 8.89 -6.99 10.06
C ALA A 172 9.92 -6.55 11.12
N ASN A 173 10.31 -5.27 11.12
CA ASN A 173 11.22 -4.72 12.13
C ASN A 173 10.59 -4.71 13.54
N LYS A 174 9.32 -4.31 13.66
CA LYS A 174 8.61 -4.30 14.95
C LYS A 174 8.44 -5.72 15.50
N GLN A 175 8.01 -6.66 14.66
CA GLN A 175 7.89 -8.06 15.02
C GLN A 175 9.26 -8.65 15.41
N GLY A 176 10.30 -8.39 14.62
CA GLY A 176 11.65 -8.89 14.89
C GLY A 176 12.21 -8.38 16.22
N ARG A 177 11.97 -7.11 16.54
CA ARG A 177 12.34 -6.55 17.85
C ARG A 177 11.61 -7.26 18.99
N THR A 178 10.30 -7.45 18.88
CA THR A 178 9.49 -8.14 19.89
C THR A 178 9.94 -9.60 20.06
N ALA A 179 10.13 -10.33 18.95
CA ALA A 179 10.61 -11.70 18.96
C ALA A 179 11.99 -11.82 19.62
N GLY A 180 12.94 -10.97 19.23
CA GLY A 180 14.30 -10.99 19.76
C GLY A 180 14.36 -10.65 21.26
N GLU A 181 13.59 -9.66 21.70
CA GLU A 181 13.51 -9.32 23.14
C GLU A 181 12.94 -10.48 23.96
N ASN A 182 11.88 -11.11 23.50
CA ASN A 182 11.24 -12.22 24.21
C ASN A 182 12.08 -13.51 24.18
N ALA A 183 12.79 -13.78 23.07
CA ALA A 183 13.76 -14.87 23.00
C ALA A 183 14.93 -14.70 23.99
N ALA A 184 15.27 -13.45 24.33
CA ALA A 184 16.28 -13.12 25.33
C ALA A 184 15.76 -13.11 26.78
N GLY A 185 14.50 -13.50 27.02
CA GLY A 185 13.86 -13.51 28.34
C GLY A 185 13.12 -12.23 28.74
N GLY A 186 12.88 -11.32 27.79
CA GLY A 186 12.09 -10.11 27.99
C GLY A 186 10.57 -10.33 27.93
N HIS A 187 9.82 -9.21 27.92
CA HIS A 187 8.34 -9.20 27.96
C HIS A 187 7.73 -8.15 26.99
N ALA A 188 8.24 -8.07 25.77
CA ALA A 188 7.73 -7.19 24.73
C ALA A 188 6.41 -7.69 24.13
N LEU A 189 5.57 -6.76 23.69
CA LEU A 189 4.31 -7.04 23.00
C LEU A 189 4.20 -6.26 21.70
N PHE A 190 3.73 -6.94 20.65
CA PHE A 190 3.31 -6.39 19.38
C PHE A 190 1.79 -6.55 19.24
N TYR A 191 1.06 -5.46 19.47
CA TYR A 191 -0.40 -5.47 19.52
C TYR A 191 -1.09 -5.58 18.14
N GLY A 192 -0.33 -5.46 17.06
CA GLY A 192 -0.84 -5.47 15.70
C GLY A 192 -0.71 -4.12 15.00
N VAL A 193 -1.45 -3.97 13.90
CA VAL A 193 -1.31 -2.85 12.96
C VAL A 193 -2.66 -2.28 12.55
N VAL A 194 -2.65 -1.08 11.99
CA VAL A 194 -3.82 -0.47 11.34
C VAL A 194 -3.71 -0.47 9.81
N GLY A 195 -2.67 -1.06 9.22
CA GLY A 195 -2.54 -1.17 7.76
C GLY A 195 -2.12 0.13 7.07
N SER A 196 -1.19 0.88 7.68
CA SER A 196 -0.65 2.12 7.10
C SER A 196 0.41 1.83 6.05
N SER A 197 0.37 2.56 4.94
CA SER A 197 1.42 2.56 3.92
C SER A 197 1.42 3.87 3.15
N ALA A 198 2.56 4.20 2.55
CA ALA A 198 2.71 5.30 1.62
C ALA A 198 3.62 4.87 0.47
N PHE A 199 3.37 5.40 -0.72
CA PHE A 199 4.23 5.27 -1.86
C PHE A 199 4.23 6.56 -2.67
N LYS A 200 5.24 6.72 -3.51
CA LYS A 200 5.34 7.80 -4.47
C LYS A 200 5.42 7.18 -5.86
N VAL A 201 4.75 7.80 -6.82
CA VAL A 201 4.86 7.45 -8.23
C VAL A 201 5.01 8.74 -9.01
N PHE A 202 6.17 8.93 -9.63
CA PHE A 202 6.59 10.18 -10.25
C PHE A 202 6.43 11.38 -9.32
N ASP A 203 5.53 12.34 -9.59
CA ASP A 203 5.36 13.52 -8.73
C ASP A 203 4.23 13.34 -7.69
N LEU A 204 3.57 12.19 -7.68
CA LEU A 204 2.37 11.96 -6.88
C LEU A 204 2.68 11.15 -5.61
N GLU A 205 2.40 11.75 -4.45
CA GLU A 205 2.35 11.04 -3.18
C GLU A 205 0.98 10.39 -2.98
N VAL A 206 0.99 9.14 -2.55
CA VAL A 206 -0.23 8.40 -2.16
C VAL A 206 0.00 7.73 -0.82
N ALA A 207 -0.96 7.84 0.08
CA ALA A 207 -0.88 7.18 1.36
C ALA A 207 -2.25 6.71 1.85
N PHE A 208 -2.27 5.63 2.60
CA PHE A 208 -3.49 5.05 3.14
C PHE A 208 -3.24 4.41 4.50
N THR A 209 -4.31 4.27 5.28
CA THR A 209 -4.31 3.60 6.58
C THR A 209 -5.71 3.06 6.86
N GLY A 210 -5.81 1.99 7.64
CA GLY A 210 -7.08 1.33 7.95
C GLY A 210 -7.62 0.48 6.79
N LEU A 211 -8.94 0.34 6.77
CA LEU A 211 -9.68 -0.49 5.82
C LEU A 211 -10.18 0.36 4.64
N ASN A 212 -10.16 -0.19 3.42
CA ASN A 212 -10.97 0.33 2.32
C ASN A 212 -12.44 -0.09 2.47
N GLU A 213 -13.33 0.43 1.63
CA GLU A 213 -14.78 0.20 1.76
C GLU A 213 -15.13 -1.30 1.69
N ARG A 214 -14.48 -2.05 0.80
CA ARG A 214 -14.70 -3.49 0.64
C ARG A 214 -14.29 -4.27 1.89
N MET A 215 -13.12 -3.96 2.45
CA MET A 215 -12.61 -4.59 3.67
C MET A 215 -13.46 -4.22 4.89
N ALA A 216 -13.90 -2.98 5.00
CA ALA A 216 -14.78 -2.53 6.08
C ALA A 216 -16.14 -3.22 6.05
N LYS A 217 -16.76 -3.38 4.87
CA LYS A 217 -18.00 -4.16 4.72
C LYS A 217 -17.80 -5.63 5.07
N ALA A 218 -16.71 -6.25 4.62
CA ALA A 218 -16.39 -7.63 4.95
C ALA A 218 -16.17 -7.86 6.46
N ALA A 219 -15.68 -6.83 7.17
CA ALA A 219 -15.54 -6.83 8.62
C ALA A 219 -16.85 -6.54 9.39
N GLY A 220 -17.98 -6.37 8.68
CA GLY A 220 -19.31 -6.23 9.30
C GLY A 220 -19.73 -4.81 9.70
N PHE A 221 -18.99 -3.77 9.27
CA PHE A 221 -19.35 -2.38 9.55
C PHE A 221 -20.47 -1.86 8.64
N ASP A 222 -21.24 -0.89 9.12
CA ASP A 222 -22.15 -0.10 8.28
C ASP A 222 -21.37 1.07 7.69
N VAL A 223 -20.86 0.89 6.47
CA VAL A 223 -19.80 1.76 5.94
C VAL A 223 -20.38 3.03 5.30
N GLY A 224 -19.87 4.17 5.75
CA GLY A 224 -19.94 5.45 5.05
C GLY A 224 -18.57 5.81 4.48
N THR A 225 -18.57 6.46 3.31
CA THR A 225 -17.37 7.03 2.72
C THR A 225 -17.61 8.47 2.29
N HIS A 226 -16.57 9.29 2.38
CA HIS A 226 -16.63 10.66 1.90
C HIS A 226 -15.25 11.10 1.46
N PHE A 227 -15.15 11.78 0.32
CA PHE A 227 -13.93 12.43 -0.10
C PHE A 227 -14.11 13.93 -0.19
N ILE A 228 -13.03 14.65 0.10
CA ILE A 228 -12.95 16.09 -0.11
C ILE A 228 -11.72 16.41 -0.95
N ARG A 229 -11.71 17.62 -1.51
CA ARG A 229 -10.52 18.25 -2.08
C ARG A 229 -10.14 19.43 -1.21
N ALA A 230 -8.86 19.53 -0.89
CA ALA A 230 -8.34 20.62 -0.07
C ALA A 230 -6.98 21.08 -0.62
N GLU A 231 -6.59 22.29 -0.27
CA GLU A 231 -5.24 22.78 -0.55
C GLU A 231 -4.26 22.21 0.48
N SER A 232 -3.05 21.86 0.03
CA SER A 232 -1.96 21.35 0.87
C SER A 232 -1.46 22.36 1.91
N LYS A 233 -1.59 23.64 1.59
CA LYS A 233 -1.21 24.80 2.40
C LYS A 233 -2.10 25.99 2.02
N VAL A 234 -1.92 27.15 2.64
CA VAL A 234 -2.70 28.34 2.24
C VAL A 234 -2.41 28.72 0.78
N GLY A 235 -3.46 29.08 0.03
CA GLY A 235 -3.37 29.19 -1.43
C GLY A 235 -2.41 30.27 -1.98
N TYR A 236 -2.06 31.29 -1.17
CA TYR A 236 -1.10 32.32 -1.57
C TYR A 236 0.37 31.88 -1.37
N MET A 237 0.61 30.73 -0.74
CA MET A 237 1.98 30.20 -0.57
C MET A 237 2.48 29.56 -1.86
N PRO A 238 3.76 29.77 -2.21
CA PRO A 238 4.40 29.09 -3.33
C PRO A 238 4.26 27.57 -3.22
N GLY A 239 3.92 26.93 -4.33
CA GLY A 239 3.76 25.48 -4.39
C GLY A 239 2.50 24.94 -3.70
N SER A 240 1.50 25.78 -3.36
CA SER A 240 0.19 25.26 -2.96
C SER A 240 -0.38 24.38 -4.06
N GLN A 241 -0.73 23.15 -3.71
CA GLN A 241 -1.32 22.15 -4.59
C GLN A 241 -2.57 21.54 -3.96
N ARG A 242 -3.50 21.11 -4.81
CA ARG A 242 -4.67 20.35 -4.36
C ARG A 242 -4.30 18.92 -4.00
N MET A 243 -4.89 18.46 -2.90
CA MET A 243 -4.91 17.06 -2.49
C MET A 243 -6.34 16.55 -2.39
N MET A 244 -6.47 15.23 -2.43
CA MET A 244 -7.71 14.52 -2.15
C MET A 244 -7.50 13.65 -0.92
N ILE A 245 -8.53 13.61 -0.07
CA ILE A 245 -8.58 12.75 1.10
C ILE A 245 -9.95 12.08 1.12
N LYS A 246 -9.95 10.75 1.29
CA LYS A 246 -11.15 9.92 1.41
C LYS A 246 -11.15 9.26 2.78
N TYR A 247 -12.25 9.43 3.50
CA TYR A 247 -12.53 8.79 4.77
C TYR A 247 -13.44 7.59 4.54
N ILE A 248 -13.20 6.54 5.31
CA ILE A 248 -14.05 5.35 5.45
C ILE A 248 -14.38 5.25 6.94
N PHE A 249 -15.67 5.23 7.28
CA PHE A 249 -16.13 5.30 8.67
C PHE A 249 -17.36 4.42 8.90
N ASP A 250 -17.59 4.04 10.15
CA ASP A 250 -18.81 3.35 10.57
C ASP A 250 -19.94 4.37 10.82
N LYS A 251 -21.05 4.25 10.09
CA LYS A 251 -22.20 5.16 10.19
C LYS A 251 -22.88 5.09 11.56
N LYS A 252 -22.80 3.95 12.25
CA LYS A 252 -23.43 3.77 13.56
C LYS A 252 -22.69 4.50 14.67
N SER A 253 -21.36 4.37 14.70
CA SER A 253 -20.54 4.89 15.79
C SER A 253 -19.76 6.16 15.46
N SER A 254 -19.76 6.61 14.20
CA SER A 254 -18.85 7.64 13.69
C SER A 254 -17.36 7.26 13.78
N ARG A 255 -17.04 5.99 14.07
CA ARG A 255 -15.65 5.53 14.20
C ARG A 255 -14.95 5.59 12.84
N LEU A 256 -13.74 6.14 12.81
CA LEU A 256 -12.86 6.03 11.64
C LEU A 256 -12.46 4.56 11.42
N LEU A 257 -12.62 4.07 10.20
CA LEU A 257 -12.24 2.72 9.80
C LEU A 257 -11.04 2.73 8.83
N GLY A 258 -10.89 3.78 8.05
CA GLY A 258 -9.74 3.96 7.18
C GLY A 258 -9.74 5.32 6.52
N ALA A 259 -8.60 5.65 5.93
CA ALA A 259 -8.42 6.86 5.17
C ALA A 259 -7.42 6.64 4.03
N GLN A 260 -7.61 7.38 2.95
CA GLN A 260 -6.73 7.38 1.79
C GLN A 260 -6.51 8.81 1.32
N MET A 261 -5.30 9.11 0.90
CA MET A 261 -4.88 10.45 0.52
C MET A 261 -4.01 10.40 -0.73
N VAL A 262 -4.16 11.41 -1.59
CA VAL A 262 -3.36 11.58 -2.81
C VAL A 262 -3.15 13.05 -3.12
N GLY A 263 -1.94 13.41 -3.54
CA GLY A 263 -1.54 14.79 -3.82
C GLY A 263 -0.03 14.88 -4.08
N LYS A 264 0.47 16.08 -4.40
CA LYS A 264 1.90 16.28 -4.70
C LYS A 264 2.75 16.70 -3.50
N GLU A 265 2.13 16.92 -2.35
CA GLU A 265 2.83 17.36 -1.14
C GLU A 265 2.05 17.02 0.14
N GLY A 266 2.78 16.56 1.15
CA GLY A 266 2.30 16.53 2.53
C GLY A 266 1.28 15.43 2.83
N VAL A 267 1.17 14.43 1.96
CA VAL A 267 0.23 13.32 2.06
C VAL A 267 0.71 12.30 3.09
N ALA A 268 1.96 11.82 2.94
CA ALA A 268 2.52 10.78 3.81
C ALA A 268 2.64 11.22 5.28
N ARG A 269 2.81 12.53 5.54
CA ARG A 269 2.83 13.05 6.92
C ARG A 269 1.45 13.08 7.54
N ARG A 270 0.43 13.51 6.80
CA ARG A 270 -0.96 13.64 7.30
C ARG A 270 -1.62 12.30 7.57
N ILE A 271 -1.32 11.27 6.77
CA ILE A 271 -1.92 9.95 6.98
C ILE A 271 -1.54 9.36 8.35
N ASN A 272 -0.36 9.70 8.89
CA ASN A 272 0.09 9.19 10.18
C ASN A 272 -0.78 9.69 11.35
N THR A 273 -1.36 10.89 11.25
CA THR A 273 -2.35 11.38 12.21
C THR A 273 -3.56 10.45 12.25
N LEU A 274 -4.03 10.00 11.08
CA LEU A 274 -5.16 9.09 10.95
C LEU A 274 -4.80 7.66 11.35
N ALA A 275 -3.56 7.24 11.12
CA ALA A 275 -3.05 5.98 11.64
C ALA A 275 -3.11 5.95 13.17
N ALA A 276 -2.63 7.01 13.84
CA ALA A 276 -2.73 7.15 15.29
C ALA A 276 -4.20 7.15 15.76
N ALA A 277 -5.09 7.89 15.07
CA ALA A 277 -6.51 7.93 15.38
C ALA A 277 -7.16 6.52 15.35
N LEU A 278 -6.78 5.68 14.38
CA LEU A 278 -7.27 4.30 14.27
C LEU A 278 -6.84 3.42 15.45
N HIS A 279 -5.63 3.60 15.97
CA HIS A 279 -5.15 2.88 17.17
C HIS A 279 -6.04 3.16 18.40
N PHE A 280 -6.58 4.38 18.50
CA PHE A 280 -7.45 4.80 19.60
C PHE A 280 -8.95 4.69 19.29
N LYS A 281 -9.32 4.10 18.15
CA LYS A 281 -10.71 3.96 17.70
C LYS A 281 -11.47 5.30 17.66
N ALA A 282 -10.75 6.39 17.33
CA ALA A 282 -11.31 7.74 17.32
C ALA A 282 -12.51 7.86 16.38
N THR A 283 -13.47 8.69 16.80
CA THR A 283 -14.62 9.09 15.98
C THR A 283 -14.27 10.26 15.07
N LEU A 284 -15.13 10.55 14.08
CA LEU A 284 -14.99 11.75 13.26
C LEU A 284 -15.06 13.05 14.09
N ASP A 285 -15.86 13.07 15.17
CA ASP A 285 -15.92 14.23 16.07
C ASP A 285 -14.60 14.41 16.82
N ASP A 286 -14.02 13.33 17.35
CA ASP A 286 -12.70 13.37 17.99
C ASP A 286 -11.64 13.95 17.05
N ILE A 287 -11.58 13.44 15.81
CA ILE A 287 -10.60 13.87 14.81
C ILE A 287 -10.79 15.34 14.45
N SER A 288 -12.03 15.82 14.33
CA SER A 288 -12.32 17.22 14.02
C SER A 288 -11.82 18.22 15.07
N ARG A 289 -11.55 17.74 16.29
CA ARG A 289 -11.09 18.52 17.44
C ARG A 289 -9.58 18.39 17.72
N PHE A 290 -8.85 17.62 16.92
CA PHE A 290 -7.41 17.48 17.12
C PHE A 290 -6.68 18.82 17.00
N ASP A 291 -5.79 19.10 17.95
CA ASP A 291 -4.88 20.25 17.91
C ASP A 291 -3.68 19.93 17.00
N LEU A 292 -3.83 20.20 15.70
CA LEU A 292 -2.80 19.95 14.69
C LEU A 292 -1.93 21.19 14.48
N ALA A 293 -0.61 20.98 14.38
CA ALA A 293 0.34 22.05 14.15
C ALA A 293 0.05 22.82 12.85
N TYR A 294 0.10 24.15 12.93
CA TYR A 294 -0.16 25.06 11.81
C TYR A 294 0.97 26.06 11.63
N ALA A 295 1.42 26.21 10.39
CA ALA A 295 2.02 27.44 9.89
C ALA A 295 1.73 27.56 8.39
N PRO A 296 1.63 28.79 7.83
CA PRO A 296 1.27 29.00 6.42
C PRO A 296 2.04 28.14 5.40
N PRO A 297 3.37 27.89 5.53
CA PRO A 297 4.10 27.07 4.57
C PRO A 297 3.72 25.57 4.56
N PHE A 298 3.05 25.07 5.59
CA PHE A 298 2.80 23.64 5.80
C PHE A 298 1.31 23.25 5.75
N SER A 299 0.40 24.15 6.14
CA SER A 299 -1.04 23.86 6.15
C SER A 299 -1.88 25.14 6.09
N ALA A 300 -3.18 24.98 5.85
CA ALA A 300 -4.18 26.01 6.10
C ALA A 300 -4.53 26.04 7.61
N PRO A 301 -5.13 27.13 8.15
CA PRO A 301 -5.52 27.21 9.57
C PRO A 301 -6.40 26.04 10.03
N TYR A 302 -7.26 25.55 9.14
CA TYR A 302 -7.94 24.27 9.29
C TYR A 302 -7.24 23.25 8.39
N ASP A 303 -6.59 22.26 8.99
CA ASP A 303 -5.90 21.23 8.23
C ASP A 303 -6.90 20.39 7.42
N PRO A 304 -6.55 19.96 6.19
CA PRO A 304 -7.38 19.04 5.40
C PRO A 304 -7.91 17.82 6.15
N VAL A 305 -7.15 17.29 7.11
CA VAL A 305 -7.57 16.18 7.99
C VAL A 305 -8.82 16.58 8.79
N LEU A 306 -8.81 17.74 9.45
CA LEU A 306 -9.93 18.23 10.28
C LEU A 306 -11.16 18.52 9.42
N ILE A 307 -10.97 19.22 8.30
CA ILE A 307 -12.04 19.57 7.36
C ILE A 307 -12.74 18.29 6.84
N ALA A 308 -11.96 17.26 6.51
CA ALA A 308 -12.49 16.01 6.01
C ALA A 308 -13.35 15.30 7.07
N ALA A 309 -12.96 15.33 8.34
CA ALA A 309 -13.75 14.76 9.42
C ALA A 309 -15.09 15.52 9.61
N GLU A 310 -15.05 16.85 9.68
CA GLU A 310 -16.26 17.69 9.79
C GLU A 310 -17.24 17.48 8.64
N GLN A 311 -16.74 17.43 7.41
CA GLN A 311 -17.60 17.22 6.23
C GLN A 311 -18.15 15.79 6.17
N SER A 312 -17.37 14.79 6.59
CA SER A 312 -17.81 13.40 6.65
C SER A 312 -18.97 13.21 7.64
N MET A 313 -18.95 13.91 8.78
CA MET A 313 -20.07 13.89 9.73
C MET A 313 -21.39 14.39 9.11
N LYS A 314 -21.33 15.39 8.22
CA LYS A 314 -22.53 15.88 7.50
C LYS A 314 -23.11 14.87 6.51
N LYS A 315 -22.38 13.80 6.19
CA LYS A 315 -22.80 12.69 5.33
C LYS A 315 -23.35 11.49 6.10
N MET A 316 -23.42 11.59 7.43
CA MET A 316 -24.00 10.55 8.28
C MET A 316 -25.54 10.62 8.38
N GLY A 317 -26.14 11.74 7.94
CA GLY A 317 -27.59 11.97 7.94
C GLY A 317 -28.28 11.59 6.64
#